data_AF-A0A1Y4G2V1-F1
#
_entry.id   AF-A0A1Y4G2V1-F1
#
_cell.length_a   1.000
_cell.length_b   1.000
_cell.length_c   1.000
_cell.angle_alpha   90.00
_cell.angle_beta   90.00
_cell.angle_gamma   90.00
#
_symmetry.space_group_name_H-M   'P 1'
#
loop_
_entity.id
_entity.type
_entity.pdbx_description
1 polymer ?
#
loop_
_entity_poly.entity_id
_entity_poly.type
_entity_poly.pdbx_seq_one_letter_code
_entity_poly.pdbx_strand_id
1 'polypeptide(L)' 'MEGTEYERLMGSIRRATARIFEFAETEEEVCRLEKAINNEVMYLAAIAQSERVKPPTGWDPLGR' A
#
# COMPACT_ATOMS: atom_id res chain seq x y z
N MET A 1 -14.64 -21.67 8.24
CA MET A 1 -14.22 -20.45 8.96
C MET A 1 -13.32 -19.69 8.01
N GLU A 2 -13.66 -18.42 7.79
CA GLU A 2 -13.05 -17.43 6.91
C GLU A 2 -11.61 -17.73 6.48
N GLY A 3 -11.38 -17.79 5.16
CA GLY A 3 -10.14 -17.22 4.64
C GLY A 3 -10.04 -15.82 5.24
N THR A 4 -9.01 -15.62 6.06
CA THR A 4 -8.93 -14.59 7.10
C THR A 4 -9.34 -13.20 6.59
N GLU A 5 -9.82 -12.28 7.44
CA GLU A 5 -10.14 -10.91 7.01
C GLU A 5 -8.99 -10.25 6.21
N TYR A 6 -7.76 -10.61 6.57
CA TYR A 6 -6.55 -10.34 5.80
C TYR A 6 -6.63 -10.77 4.33
N GLU A 7 -7.01 -12.02 4.04
CA GLU A 7 -7.17 -12.52 2.66
C GLU A 7 -8.23 -11.75 1.87
N ARG A 8 -9.33 -11.34 2.53
CA ARG A 8 -10.39 -10.52 1.91
C ARG A 8 -9.86 -9.13 1.53
N LEU A 9 -9.09 -8.50 2.42
CA LEU A 9 -8.46 -7.20 2.19
C LEU A 9 -7.40 -7.29 1.10
N MET A 10 -6.51 -8.28 1.16
CA MET A 10 -5.51 -8.54 0.12
C MET A 10 -6.14 -8.84 -1.24
N GLY A 11 -7.27 -9.56 -1.25
CA GLY A 11 -8.06 -9.78 -2.47
C GLY A 11 -8.63 -8.49 -3.06
N SER A 12 -8.99 -7.53 -2.22
CA SER A 12 -9.49 -6.22 -2.66
C SER A 12 -8.39 -5.36 -3.26
N ILE A 13 -7.19 -5.36 -2.67
CA ILE A 13 -6.00 -4.71 -3.25
C ILE A 13 -5.71 -5.28 -4.64
N ARG A 14 -5.62 -6.62 -4.76
CA ARG A 14 -5.35 -7.28 -6.06
C ARG A 14 -6.34 -6.89 -7.15
N ARG A 15 -7.65 -6.88 -6.84
CA ARG A 15 -8.70 -6.49 -7.81
C ARG A 15 -8.62 -5.02 -8.19
N ALA A 16 -8.35 -4.14 -7.24
CA ALA A 16 -8.20 -2.70 -7.50
C ALA A 16 -6.97 -2.44 -8.39
N THR A 17 -5.82 -3.03 -8.06
CA THR A 17 -4.60 -2.95 -8.87
C THR A 17 -4.86 -3.42 -10.30
N ALA A 18 -5.46 -4.60 -10.49
CA ALA A 18 -5.77 -5.12 -11.83
C ALA A 18 -6.61 -4.14 -12.66
N ARG A 19 -7.65 -3.55 -12.04
CA ARG A 19 -8.50 -2.56 -12.70
C ARG A 19 -7.79 -1.24 -13.02
N ILE A 20 -6.74 -0.87 -12.28
CA ILE A 20 -5.91 0.30 -12.61
C ILE A 20 -5.09 0.04 -13.88
N PHE A 21 -4.60 -1.19 -14.06
CA PHE A 21 -3.84 -1.55 -15.27
C PHE A 21 -4.70 -1.57 -16.55
N GLU A 22 -6.03 -1.63 -16.44
CA GLU A 22 -6.94 -1.47 -17.58
C GLU A 22 -6.86 -0.09 -18.24
N PHE A 23 -6.26 0.91 -17.57
CA PHE A 23 -6.03 2.26 -18.11
C PHE A 23 -4.69 2.43 -18.85
N ALA A 24 -3.84 1.40 -18.91
CA ALA A 24 -2.60 1.44 -19.69
C ALA A 24 -2.83 0.95 -21.11
N GLU A 25 -2.38 1.71 -22.11
CA GLU A 25 -2.42 1.31 -23.52
C GLU A 25 -1.03 0.84 -24.00
N THR A 26 0.03 1.21 -23.26
CA THR A 26 1.43 0.94 -23.63
C THR A 26 2.21 0.29 -22.49
N GLU A 27 3.30 -0.39 -22.85
CA GLU A 27 4.25 -0.98 -21.88
C GLU A 27 4.84 0.09 -20.95
N GLU A 28 5.12 1.29 -21.47
CA GLU A 28 5.65 2.39 -20.67
C GLU A 28 4.64 2.88 -19.62
N GLU A 29 3.35 2.91 -19.96
CA GLU A 29 2.28 3.24 -19.02
C GLU A 29 2.07 2.15 -17.98
N VAL A 30 2.17 0.86 -18.36
CA VAL A 30 2.16 -0.27 -17.41
C VAL A 30 3.27 -0.06 -16.38
N CYS A 31 4.50 0.22 -16.83
CA CYS A 31 5.64 0.41 -15.94
C CYS A 31 5.48 1.65 -15.03
N ARG A 32 4.87 2.72 -15.54
CA ARG A 32 4.54 3.92 -14.75
C ARG A 32 3.48 3.62 -13.68
N LEU A 33 2.42 2.90 -14.02
CA LEU A 33 1.36 2.52 -13.08
C LEU A 33 1.87 1.55 -12.03
N GLU A 34 2.68 0.57 -12.40
CA GLU A 34 3.33 -0.35 -11.47
C GLU A 34 4.12 0.43 -10.41
N LYS A 35 4.97 1.36 -10.85
CA LYS A 35 5.78 2.18 -9.96
C LYS A 35 4.93 3.07 -9.07
N ALA A 36 3.86 3.67 -9.59
CA ALA A 36 2.94 4.50 -8.81
C ALA A 36 2.22 3.68 -7.72
N ILE A 37 1.67 2.52 -8.08
CA ILE A 37 0.97 1.63 -7.14
C ILE A 37 1.93 1.11 -6.08
N ASN A 38 3.14 0.69 -6.47
CA ASN A 38 4.16 0.22 -5.53
C ASN A 38 4.52 1.32 -4.51
N ASN A 39 4.80 2.53 -4.99
CA ASN A 39 5.14 3.66 -4.13
C ASN A 39 4.00 3.99 -3.15
N GLU A 40 2.76 4.06 -3.61
CA GLU A 40 1.61 4.40 -2.78
C GLU A 40 1.38 3.34 -1.68
N VAL A 41 1.37 2.05 -2.06
CA VAL A 41 1.17 0.95 -1.11
C VAL A 41 2.31 0.89 -0.10
N MET A 42 3.55 1.03 -0.55
CA MET A 42 4.71 1.05 0.34
C MET A 42 4.66 2.23 1.32
N TYR A 43 4.30 3.43 0.84
CA TYR A 43 4.21 4.63 1.66
C TYR A 43 3.12 4.49 2.74
N LEU A 44 1.92 4.04 2.36
CA LEU A 44 0.83 3.81 3.31
C LEU A 44 1.16 2.71 4.32
N ALA A 45 1.82 1.64 3.88
CA ALA A 45 2.29 0.58 4.77
C ALA A 45 3.30 1.12 5.80
N ALA A 46 4.23 1.97 5.38
CA ALA A 46 5.20 2.60 6.27
C ALA A 46 4.53 3.51 7.32
N ILE A 47 3.52 4.29 6.93
CA ILE A 47 2.71 5.11 7.86
C ILE A 47 2.00 4.21 8.87
N ALA A 48 1.28 3.19 8.39
CA ALA A 48 0.52 2.30 9.25
C ALA A 48 1.43 1.56 10.24
N GLN A 49 2.60 1.12 9.77
CA GLN A 49 3.63 0.53 10.62
C GLN A 49 4.11 1.54 11.67
N SER A 50 4.45 2.77 11.26
CA SER A 50 4.91 3.83 12.17
C SER A 50 3.87 4.12 13.26
N GLU A 51 2.61 4.33 12.90
CA GLU A 51 1.55 4.58 13.89
C GLU A 51 1.34 3.40 14.84
N ARG A 52 1.56 2.16 14.38
CA ARG A 52 1.44 0.97 15.23
C ARG A 52 2.53 0.87 16.29
N VAL A 53 3.73 1.38 16.01
CA VAL A 53 4.89 1.35 16.92
C VAL A 53 5.15 2.68 17.63
N LYS A 54 4.29 3.68 17.40
CA LYS A 54 4.40 5.01 17.98
C LYS A 54 4.31 4.96 19.51
N PRO A 55 5.26 5.55 20.24
CA PRO A 55 5.19 5.64 21.69
C PRO A 55 3.96 6.42 22.16
N PRO A 56 3.43 6.15 23.37
CA PRO A 56 2.31 6.92 23.93
C PRO A 56 2.60 8.42 24.05
N THR A 57 3.87 8.79 24.21
CA THR A 57 4.35 10.18 24.28
C THR A 57 4.59 10.81 22.91
N GLY A 58 4.35 10.09 21.82
CA GLY A 58 4.68 10.51 20.46
C GLY A 58 6.12 10.23 20.05
N TRP A 59 6.47 10.60 18.83
CA TRP A 59 7.83 10.53 18.31
C TRP A 59 8.67 11.69 18.84
N ASP A 60 9.92 11.44 19.24
CA ASP A 60 10.85 12.53 19.53
C ASP A 60 11.11 13.33 18.24
N PRO A 61 10.73 14.62 18.18
CA PRO A 61 10.99 15.47 17.02
C PRO A 61 12.49 15.62 16.71
N LEU A 62 13.35 15.31 17.68
CA LEU A 62 14.81 15.41 17.56
C LEU A 62 15.50 14.05 17.32
N GLY A 63 14.73 12.97 17.21
CA GLY A 63 15.20 11.63 16.80
C GLY A 63 16.19 10.96 17.75
N ARG A 64 16.14 11.26 19.06
CA ARG A 64 17.03 10.68 20.08
C ARG A 64 16.47 9.42 20.73
#